data_AF-A0A918IN63-F1
#
_entry.id   AF-A0A918IN63-F1
#
_cell.length_a   1.000
_cell.length_b   1.000
_cell.length_c   1.000
_cell.angle_alpha   90.00
_cell.angle_beta   90.00
_cell.angle_gamma   90.00
#
_symmetry.space_group_name_H-M   'P 1'
#
loop_
_entity.id
_entity.type
_entity.pdbx_description
1 polymer ?
#
loop_
_entity_poly.entity_id
_entity_poly.type
_entity_poly.pdbx_seq_one_letter_code
_entity_poly.pdbx_strand_id
1 'polypeptide(L)'
;MPKITTDFSGTETTAVMVSRLRAISSYWFGSTATAAVTTWGALRSLMNGASTPAMTVAATELGASFLIKRSWLNDPDQVIPATIFAGRQGIWLDPSDFGSMFQDVAGAVPVTAVGQSVALIRDKSGRGNHATQATASRRPVLTRRPKTGQRNILPRNQWDAVPIGVLAADYRDRGQYLGGPLPASGIAAELVGKGVTDGISWVDIRYSGTNTAGSPQFRNIGSDLAQKVPVGATRVSYSHWVQVVGGSLSSGVSTYQFLNGRDASLAPVLGAGALFTPTATWQRYSAADLAVPANMAEATAYGMYVRFSAGATFDVTLRIGGGQVEYGSTVTALQNAASIYDLTEPGVQDCYGLMFDGVDDVLQTGNIAWGTDEVTVTAGLRKLSDAARGMVAELGPLANQRNFQLNAPSSGLNDYGFLSSGSATAVSTTAVAAPNTSVVTGQAKITTDTLILRRNAAQTGTSAADQGAGSAYDTNPLYIGMRAGTSLPFSGILFGLTAVNALLGGPQLAMMEHATNANTGGF
;
A
#
# COMPACT_ATOMS: atom_id res chain seq x y z
N MET A 1 -6.47 -1.00 -15.32
CA MET A 1 -7.67 -1.19 -16.16
C MET A 1 -7.39 -0.53 -17.50
N PRO A 2 -7.49 -1.24 -18.64
CA PRO A 2 -7.43 -0.58 -19.94
C PRO A 2 -8.55 0.45 -19.98
N LYS A 3 -8.21 1.71 -20.26
CA LYS A 3 -9.16 2.84 -20.32
C LYS A 3 -10.36 2.41 -21.18
N ILE A 4 -11.54 2.39 -20.55
CA ILE A 4 -12.83 1.84 -21.02
C ILE A 4 -13.04 2.17 -22.51
N THR A 5 -12.87 1.21 -23.42
CA THR A 5 -13.11 1.42 -24.86
C THR A 5 -13.68 0.18 -25.58
N THR A 6 -14.51 0.48 -26.58
CA THR A 6 -15.25 -0.37 -27.57
C THR A 6 -16.70 -0.80 -27.27
N ASP A 7 -17.33 -0.27 -26.23
CA ASP A 7 -18.66 -0.76 -25.78
C ASP A 7 -19.91 -0.21 -26.52
N PHE A 8 -19.83 0.49 -27.67
CA PHE A 8 -21.06 0.99 -28.32
C PHE A 8 -21.02 0.88 -29.84
N SER A 9 -22.00 0.19 -30.43
CA SER A 9 -22.19 0.08 -31.89
C SER A 9 -23.06 1.20 -32.49
N GLY A 10 -23.72 2.00 -31.65
CA GLY A 10 -24.63 3.07 -32.09
C GLY A 10 -25.99 2.59 -32.60
N THR A 11 -26.24 1.28 -32.58
CA THR A 11 -27.48 0.62 -33.02
C THR A 11 -28.16 -0.16 -31.89
N GLU A 12 -27.72 0.06 -30.65
CA GLU A 12 -28.20 -0.67 -29.48
C GLU A 12 -29.56 -0.17 -29.00
N THR A 13 -30.31 -1.04 -28.32
CA THR A 13 -31.54 -0.61 -27.64
C THR A 13 -31.21 0.28 -26.44
N THR A 14 -32.14 1.16 -26.07
CA THR A 14 -32.00 2.03 -24.88
C THR A 14 -31.64 1.24 -23.63
N ALA A 15 -32.20 0.03 -23.45
CA ALA A 15 -31.89 -0.83 -22.31
C ALA A 15 -30.44 -1.31 -22.30
N VAL A 16 -29.90 -1.71 -23.46
CA VAL A 16 -28.50 -2.13 -23.60
C VAL A 16 -27.57 -0.95 -23.35
N MET A 17 -27.89 0.24 -23.89
CA MET A 17 -27.08 1.44 -23.66
C MET A 17 -27.08 1.85 -22.18
N VAL A 18 -28.24 1.84 -21.51
CA VAL A 18 -28.33 2.13 -20.08
C VAL A 18 -27.54 1.12 -19.25
N SER A 19 -27.58 -0.17 -19.60
CA SER A 19 -26.80 -1.20 -18.90
C SER A 19 -25.29 -0.98 -19.06
N ARG A 20 -24.80 -0.72 -20.27
CA ARG A 20 -23.37 -0.47 -20.53
C ARG A 20 -22.91 0.83 -19.88
N LEU A 21 -23.66 1.91 -20.01
CA LEU A 21 -23.33 3.17 -19.37
C LEU A 21 -23.44 3.09 -17.85
N ARG A 22 -24.34 2.28 -17.30
CA ARG A 22 -24.34 1.97 -15.87
C ARG A 22 -23.02 1.33 -15.47
N ALA A 23 -22.52 0.35 -16.23
CA ALA A 23 -21.21 -0.27 -15.94
C ALA A 23 -20.07 0.75 -15.98
N ILE A 24 -20.03 1.63 -16.99
CA ILE A 24 -19.03 2.71 -17.09
C ILE A 24 -19.18 3.71 -15.94
N SER A 25 -20.40 4.13 -15.63
CA SER A 25 -20.68 5.07 -14.54
C SER A 25 -20.40 4.46 -13.16
N SER A 26 -20.48 3.12 -13.03
CA SER A 26 -20.21 2.41 -11.78
C SER A 26 -18.74 2.44 -11.41
N TYR A 27 -17.87 2.64 -12.41
CA TYR A 27 -16.50 3.05 -12.18
C TYR A 27 -16.52 4.36 -11.38
N TRP A 28 -17.05 5.45 -11.92
CA TRP A 28 -16.93 6.77 -11.26
C TRP A 28 -17.74 6.94 -9.99
N PHE A 29 -18.96 6.43 -9.96
CA PHE A 29 -19.89 6.70 -8.86
C PHE A 29 -19.97 5.53 -7.86
N GLY A 30 -19.25 4.44 -8.12
CA GLY A 30 -19.36 3.20 -7.36
C GLY A 30 -20.57 2.36 -7.77
N SER A 31 -20.45 1.05 -7.51
CA SER A 31 -21.50 0.07 -7.80
C SER A 31 -22.77 0.32 -6.99
N THR A 32 -22.65 0.76 -5.73
CA THR A 32 -23.79 1.05 -4.86
C THR A 32 -24.60 2.24 -5.36
N ALA A 33 -23.96 3.34 -5.78
CA ALA A 33 -24.67 4.53 -6.27
C ALA A 33 -25.35 4.30 -7.61
N THR A 34 -24.76 3.42 -8.44
CA THR A 34 -25.31 3.05 -9.75
C THR A 34 -26.31 1.91 -9.68
N ALA A 35 -26.47 1.25 -8.52
CA ALA A 35 -27.34 0.09 -8.35
C ALA A 35 -28.81 0.37 -8.68
N ALA A 36 -29.28 1.57 -8.32
CA ALA A 36 -30.65 2.03 -8.51
C ALA A 36 -30.93 2.61 -9.91
N VAL A 37 -29.91 2.70 -10.77
CA VAL A 37 -30.03 3.34 -12.09
C VAL A 37 -30.55 2.32 -13.11
N THR A 38 -31.86 2.33 -13.36
CA THR A 38 -32.53 1.42 -14.30
C THR A 38 -33.06 2.12 -15.55
N THR A 39 -33.03 3.45 -15.60
CA THR A 39 -33.53 4.25 -16.71
C THR A 39 -32.50 5.26 -17.20
N TRP A 40 -32.64 5.68 -18.46
CA TRP A 40 -31.81 6.76 -19.01
C TRP A 40 -31.94 8.07 -18.24
N GLY A 41 -33.16 8.42 -17.80
CA GLY A 41 -33.38 9.64 -17.02
C GLY A 41 -32.61 9.65 -15.70
N ALA A 42 -32.59 8.52 -14.99
CA ALA A 42 -31.83 8.39 -13.74
C ALA A 42 -30.33 8.45 -13.98
N LEU A 43 -29.83 7.77 -15.02
CA LEU A 43 -28.41 7.78 -15.38
C LEU A 43 -27.94 9.18 -15.79
N ARG A 44 -28.73 9.87 -16.62
CA ARG A 44 -28.48 11.25 -17.04
C ARG A 44 -28.45 12.19 -15.83
N SER A 45 -29.38 12.04 -14.89
CA SER A 45 -29.39 12.84 -13.66
C SER A 45 -28.12 12.62 -12.83
N LEU A 46 -27.68 11.37 -12.71
CA LEU A 46 -26.45 11.01 -12.00
C LEU A 46 -25.22 11.66 -12.66
N MET A 47 -25.08 11.52 -13.97
CA MET A 47 -23.95 12.09 -14.73
C MET A 47 -23.95 13.62 -14.70
N ASN A 48 -25.12 14.24 -14.89
CA ASN A 48 -25.25 15.70 -14.87
C ASN A 48 -24.93 16.29 -13.50
N GLY A 49 -25.22 15.57 -12.41
CA GLY A 49 -24.86 15.97 -11.05
C GLY A 49 -23.35 16.04 -10.79
N ALA A 50 -22.52 15.42 -11.64
CA ALA A 50 -21.07 15.50 -11.56
C ALA A 50 -20.45 16.47 -12.59
N SER A 51 -21.21 16.90 -13.60
CA SER A 51 -20.69 17.63 -14.76
C SER A 51 -20.71 19.15 -14.58
N THR A 52 -19.82 19.85 -15.29
CA THR A 52 -19.93 21.31 -15.45
C THR A 52 -20.99 21.67 -16.49
N PRO A 53 -21.46 22.94 -16.56
CA PRO A 53 -22.44 23.37 -17.55
C PRO A 53 -22.06 23.07 -19.01
N ALA A 54 -20.76 23.07 -19.33
CA ALA A 54 -20.26 22.75 -20.67
C ALA A 54 -20.28 21.25 -21.00
N MET A 55 -20.50 20.38 -20.00
CA MET A 55 -20.45 18.92 -20.10
C MET A 55 -21.80 18.25 -19.83
N THR A 56 -22.85 19.05 -19.61
CA THR A 56 -24.20 18.56 -19.29
C THR A 56 -24.78 17.74 -20.44
N VAL A 57 -25.32 16.57 -20.12
CA VAL A 57 -26.00 15.67 -21.06
C VAL A 57 -27.44 16.13 -21.25
N ALA A 58 -27.80 16.44 -22.49
CA ALA A 58 -29.13 16.94 -22.83
C ALA A 58 -30.18 15.82 -22.75
N ALA A 59 -31.44 16.19 -22.60
CA ALA A 59 -32.50 15.20 -22.41
C ALA A 59 -32.69 14.26 -23.62
N THR A 60 -32.38 14.77 -24.81
CA THR A 60 -32.52 14.11 -26.12
C THR A 60 -31.27 13.37 -26.58
N GLU A 61 -30.14 13.50 -25.89
CA GLU A 61 -28.90 12.81 -26.23
C GLU A 61 -29.00 11.35 -25.79
N LEU A 62 -29.32 10.43 -26.70
CA LEU A 62 -29.34 8.99 -26.45
C LEU A 62 -28.39 8.21 -27.39
N GLY A 63 -27.83 8.85 -28.43
CA GLY A 63 -27.03 8.23 -29.50
C GLY A 63 -25.65 8.86 -29.69
N ALA A 64 -25.07 8.75 -30.91
CA ALA A 64 -23.68 9.07 -31.26
C ALA A 64 -23.12 10.43 -30.77
N SER A 65 -23.96 11.41 -30.46
CA SER A 65 -23.58 12.68 -29.80
C SER A 65 -23.05 12.50 -28.37
N PHE A 66 -23.49 11.47 -27.64
CA PHE A 66 -22.95 11.10 -26.33
C PHE A 66 -21.53 10.54 -26.41
N LEU A 67 -21.12 9.99 -27.58
CA LEU A 67 -19.77 9.44 -27.77
C LEU A 67 -18.66 10.50 -27.68
N ILE A 68 -18.97 11.79 -27.78
CA ILE A 68 -18.01 12.87 -27.55
C ILE A 68 -17.86 13.15 -26.04
N LYS A 69 -18.94 12.96 -25.26
CA LYS A 69 -18.95 13.09 -23.78
C LYS A 69 -18.47 11.81 -23.07
N ARG A 70 -18.34 10.68 -23.77
CA ARG A 70 -17.79 9.41 -23.23
C ARG A 70 -16.32 9.53 -22.79
N SER A 71 -15.54 10.40 -23.44
CA SER A 71 -14.12 10.58 -23.12
C SER A 71 -13.92 11.09 -21.69
N TRP A 72 -14.89 11.85 -21.16
CA TRP A 72 -14.93 12.27 -19.76
C TRP A 72 -15.03 11.07 -18.80
N LEU A 73 -15.92 10.12 -19.07
CA LEU A 73 -15.98 8.87 -18.29
C LEU A 73 -14.77 7.94 -18.50
N ASN A 74 -13.87 8.25 -19.42
CA ASN A 74 -12.75 7.38 -19.74
C ASN A 74 -11.41 7.92 -19.24
N ASP A 75 -11.34 9.19 -18.79
CA ASP A 75 -10.07 9.84 -18.43
C ASP A 75 -10.17 10.76 -17.19
N PRO A 76 -9.94 10.25 -15.95
CA PRO A 76 -9.96 11.04 -14.71
C PRO A 76 -9.12 12.30 -14.72
N ASP A 77 -7.97 12.25 -15.38
CA ASP A 77 -7.05 13.38 -15.47
C ASP A 77 -7.63 14.59 -16.23
N GLN A 78 -8.53 14.35 -17.19
CA GLN A 78 -9.19 15.42 -17.93
C GLN A 78 -10.41 15.97 -17.19
N VAL A 79 -10.97 15.18 -16.29
CA VAL A 79 -12.31 15.39 -15.75
C VAL A 79 -12.30 15.97 -14.36
N ILE A 80 -11.49 15.39 -13.48
CA ILE A 80 -11.42 15.78 -12.07
C ILE A 80 -11.08 17.26 -11.93
N PRO A 81 -10.11 17.83 -12.68
CA PRO A 81 -9.82 19.27 -12.61
C PRO A 81 -11.03 20.13 -12.99
N ALA A 82 -11.71 19.78 -14.08
CA ALA A 82 -12.86 20.55 -14.55
C ALA A 82 -14.09 20.43 -13.65
N THR A 83 -14.33 19.27 -13.04
CA THR A 83 -15.56 18.99 -12.27
C THR A 83 -15.44 19.27 -10.78
N ILE A 84 -14.29 18.96 -10.17
CA ILE A 84 -14.04 19.16 -8.75
C ILE A 84 -13.52 20.57 -8.48
N PHE A 85 -12.66 21.10 -9.37
CA PHE A 85 -11.89 22.32 -9.14
C PHE A 85 -12.31 23.53 -9.99
N ALA A 86 -13.40 23.47 -10.75
CA ALA A 86 -13.91 24.64 -11.48
C ALA A 86 -14.32 25.75 -10.50
N GLY A 87 -13.58 26.87 -10.53
CA GLY A 87 -13.82 28.03 -9.65
C GLY A 87 -13.53 27.77 -8.17
N ARG A 88 -12.92 26.62 -7.84
CA ARG A 88 -12.62 26.17 -6.47
C ARG A 88 -11.12 26.08 -6.26
N GLN A 89 -10.69 26.33 -5.03
CA GLN A 89 -9.30 26.13 -4.61
C GLN A 89 -9.09 24.69 -4.15
N GLY A 90 -7.85 24.20 -4.26
CA GLY A 90 -7.47 22.90 -3.73
C GLY A 90 -6.23 22.33 -4.38
N ILE A 91 -6.04 21.02 -4.26
CA ILE A 91 -4.87 20.32 -4.74
C ILE A 91 -5.23 18.89 -5.13
N TRP A 92 -4.54 18.36 -6.15
CA TRP A 92 -4.59 16.95 -6.51
C TRP A 92 -3.20 16.41 -6.82
N LEU A 93 -2.73 15.48 -5.98
CA LEU A 93 -1.45 14.80 -6.08
C LEU A 93 -1.66 13.33 -6.42
N ASP A 94 -1.07 12.89 -7.54
CA ASP A 94 -1.22 11.53 -8.07
C ASP A 94 0.15 10.90 -8.36
N PRO A 95 0.71 10.12 -7.41
CA PRO A 95 1.97 9.41 -7.59
C PRO A 95 1.96 8.33 -8.69
N SER A 96 0.80 7.96 -9.24
CA SER A 96 0.73 7.04 -10.38
C SER A 96 1.09 7.69 -11.71
N ASP A 97 1.05 9.02 -11.77
CA ASP A 97 1.51 9.81 -12.91
C ASP A 97 2.95 10.28 -12.69
N PHE A 98 3.89 9.50 -13.21
CA PHE A 98 5.33 9.76 -13.08
C PHE A 98 5.73 11.08 -13.76
N GLY A 99 4.96 11.56 -14.75
CA GLY A 99 5.19 12.85 -15.40
C GLY A 99 5.01 14.05 -14.46
N SER A 100 4.41 13.83 -13.29
CA SER A 100 4.23 14.85 -12.25
C SER A 100 5.37 14.91 -11.24
N MET A 101 6.28 13.93 -11.20
CA MET A 101 7.25 13.75 -10.12
C MET A 101 8.71 13.98 -10.55
N PHE A 102 9.47 14.66 -9.68
CA PHE A 102 10.86 15.04 -9.94
C PHE A 102 11.75 14.84 -8.71
N GLN A 103 13.02 14.52 -8.95
CA GLN A 103 14.05 14.31 -7.93
C GLN A 103 14.68 15.64 -7.45
N ASP A 104 14.36 16.75 -8.10
CA ASP A 104 14.73 18.11 -7.71
C ASP A 104 13.51 19.03 -7.64
N VAL A 105 13.65 20.15 -6.93
CA VAL A 105 12.55 21.10 -6.72
C VAL A 105 12.27 22.01 -7.92
N ALA A 106 13.19 22.10 -8.89
CA ALA A 106 13.00 22.89 -10.11
C ALA A 106 12.22 22.12 -11.20
N GLY A 107 12.09 20.80 -11.05
CA GLY A 107 11.36 19.95 -11.96
C GLY A 107 12.13 19.62 -13.24
N ALA A 108 13.46 19.44 -13.13
CA ALA A 108 14.34 19.14 -14.25
C ALA A 108 14.66 17.64 -14.39
N VAL A 109 14.76 16.92 -13.28
CA VAL A 109 15.17 15.52 -13.19
C VAL A 109 13.93 14.68 -12.86
N PRO A 110 13.34 13.98 -13.83
CA PRO A 110 12.14 13.18 -13.58
C PRO A 110 12.43 12.00 -12.65
N VAL A 111 11.39 11.55 -11.95
CA VAL A 111 11.36 10.25 -11.29
C VAL A 111 11.00 9.19 -12.33
N THR A 112 11.86 8.20 -12.52
CA THR A 112 11.75 7.18 -13.58
C THR A 112 11.64 5.75 -13.06
N ALA A 113 11.87 5.52 -11.76
CA ALA A 113 11.82 4.19 -11.16
C ALA A 113 11.41 4.24 -9.68
N VAL A 114 10.82 3.15 -9.22
CA VAL A 114 10.55 2.92 -7.79
C VAL A 114 11.85 2.93 -6.98
N GLY A 115 11.80 3.42 -5.75
CA GLY A 115 12.96 3.60 -4.89
C GLY A 115 13.70 4.94 -5.07
N GLN A 116 13.32 5.78 -6.03
CA GLN A 116 13.83 7.15 -6.15
C GLN A 116 13.08 8.11 -5.22
N SER A 117 13.80 9.08 -4.65
CA SER A 117 13.20 10.11 -3.79
C SER A 117 12.48 11.17 -4.61
N VAL A 118 11.39 11.71 -4.05
CA VAL A 118 10.53 12.69 -4.73
C VAL A 118 10.68 14.04 -4.05
N ALA A 119 11.33 14.98 -4.74
CA ALA A 119 11.55 16.35 -4.27
C ALA A 119 10.42 17.30 -4.69
N LEU A 120 9.69 16.97 -5.77
CA LEU A 120 8.58 17.74 -6.28
C LEU A 120 7.52 16.77 -6.82
N ILE A 121 6.27 17.03 -6.47
CA ILE A 121 5.10 16.46 -7.15
C ILE A 121 4.20 17.61 -7.60
N ARG A 122 3.87 17.63 -8.90
CA ARG A 122 3.02 18.66 -9.50
C ARG A 122 1.56 18.41 -9.16
N ASP A 123 0.89 19.51 -8.86
CA ASP A 123 -0.55 19.58 -8.65
C ASP A 123 -1.29 19.47 -9.98
N LYS A 124 -2.13 18.43 -10.10
CA LYS A 124 -2.97 18.15 -11.27
C LYS A 124 -4.32 18.87 -11.24
N SER A 125 -4.67 19.56 -10.15
CA SER A 125 -5.96 20.27 -10.03
C SER A 125 -6.08 21.51 -10.94
N GLY A 126 -4.96 21.96 -11.52
CA GLY A 126 -4.89 23.20 -12.29
C GLY A 126 -4.80 24.46 -11.43
N ARG A 127 -4.54 24.34 -10.11
CA ARG A 127 -4.39 25.47 -9.20
C ARG A 127 -2.94 25.89 -8.94
N GLY A 128 -1.98 25.07 -9.35
CA GLY A 128 -0.55 25.39 -9.21
C GLY A 128 -0.01 25.18 -7.80
N ASN A 129 -0.73 24.46 -6.94
CA ASN A 129 -0.34 24.20 -5.55
C ASN A 129 0.64 23.02 -5.45
N HIS A 130 1.76 23.11 -6.17
CA HIS A 130 2.78 22.05 -6.21
C HIS A 130 3.41 21.82 -4.83
N ALA A 131 3.75 20.57 -4.52
CA ALA A 131 4.37 20.20 -3.25
C ALA A 131 5.84 19.84 -3.43
N THR A 132 6.72 20.37 -2.56
CA THR A 132 8.18 20.27 -2.70
C THR A 132 8.90 19.93 -1.38
N GLN A 133 10.13 19.43 -1.51
CA GLN A 133 11.09 19.20 -0.43
C GLN A 133 12.54 19.29 -0.94
N ALA A 134 13.25 20.35 -0.53
CA ALA A 134 14.61 20.58 -0.97
C ALA A 134 15.62 19.61 -0.33
N THR A 135 15.43 19.20 0.92
CA THR A 135 16.39 18.38 1.66
C THR A 135 16.25 16.90 1.31
N ALA A 136 17.29 16.31 0.71
CA ALA A 136 17.24 14.95 0.15
C ALA A 136 16.85 13.85 1.15
N SER A 137 17.31 13.94 2.41
CA SER A 137 17.00 12.95 3.45
C SER A 137 15.57 13.00 3.96
N ARG A 138 14.81 14.05 3.61
CA ARG A 138 13.45 14.32 4.09
C ARG A 138 12.38 14.10 3.01
N ARG A 139 12.79 13.51 1.89
CA ARG A 139 11.94 13.34 0.71
C ARG A 139 11.30 11.96 0.77
N PRO A 140 9.97 11.88 0.62
CA PRO A 140 9.35 10.57 0.49
C PRO A 140 9.87 9.84 -0.74
N VAL A 141 9.80 8.52 -0.70
CA VAL A 141 10.33 7.64 -1.75
C VAL A 141 9.19 7.05 -2.57
N LEU A 142 9.30 7.08 -3.90
CA LEU A 142 8.33 6.44 -4.78
C LEU A 142 8.32 4.92 -4.54
N THR A 143 7.13 4.37 -4.34
CA THR A 143 6.91 2.96 -4.02
C THR A 143 5.81 2.37 -4.89
N ARG A 144 5.83 1.05 -5.08
CA ARG A 144 4.72 0.31 -5.71
C ARG A 144 4.23 -0.84 -4.84
N ARG A 145 2.93 -1.12 -4.92
CA ARG A 145 2.23 -2.20 -4.23
C ARG A 145 1.27 -2.89 -5.20
N PRO A 146 0.98 -4.19 -5.05
CA PRO A 146 -0.09 -4.81 -5.82
C PRO A 146 -1.44 -4.27 -5.38
N LYS A 147 -2.38 -4.13 -6.32
CA LYS A 147 -3.73 -3.60 -6.09
C LYS A 147 -4.58 -4.47 -5.16
N THR A 148 -4.19 -5.73 -4.94
CA THR A 148 -4.76 -6.63 -3.92
C THR A 148 -4.23 -6.33 -2.50
N GLY A 149 -3.43 -5.28 -2.34
CA GLY A 149 -2.85 -4.83 -1.07
C GLY A 149 -1.58 -5.59 -0.69
N GLN A 150 -0.75 -4.98 0.18
CA GLN A 150 0.44 -5.63 0.72
C GLN A 150 0.06 -6.62 1.83
N ARG A 151 0.45 -7.88 1.63
CA ARG A 151 0.27 -8.99 2.57
C ARG A 151 1.60 -9.62 2.93
N ASN A 152 2.51 -9.70 1.97
CA ASN A 152 3.87 -10.12 2.23
C ASN A 152 4.60 -9.07 3.08
N ILE A 153 5.07 -9.49 4.26
CA ILE A 153 5.77 -8.63 5.20
C ILE A 153 7.29 -8.69 5.03
N LEU A 154 7.80 -9.53 4.13
CA LEU A 154 9.22 -9.60 3.81
C LEU A 154 9.71 -8.27 3.21
N PRO A 155 10.79 -7.66 3.72
CA PRO A 155 11.43 -6.52 3.08
C PRO A 155 12.05 -6.90 1.73
N ARG A 156 12.41 -8.18 1.56
CA ARG A 156 12.91 -8.74 0.31
C ARG A 156 12.67 -10.25 0.25
N ASN A 157 12.35 -10.76 -0.94
CA ASN A 157 12.28 -12.20 -1.23
C ASN A 157 12.84 -12.58 -2.62
N GLN A 158 13.64 -11.68 -3.20
CA GLN A 158 14.31 -11.86 -4.49
C GLN A 158 15.77 -12.26 -4.28
N TRP A 159 16.24 -13.25 -5.03
CA TRP A 159 17.58 -13.85 -4.91
C TRP A 159 18.52 -13.45 -6.06
N ASP A 160 18.30 -12.29 -6.64
CA ASP A 160 19.08 -11.69 -7.72
C ASP A 160 20.50 -11.26 -7.31
N ALA A 161 20.71 -10.76 -6.09
CA ALA A 161 21.97 -10.18 -5.63
C ALA A 161 22.99 -11.18 -5.04
N VAL A 162 22.61 -12.44 -4.85
CA VAL A 162 23.45 -13.44 -4.18
C VAL A 162 24.60 -13.95 -5.09
N PRO A 163 25.85 -14.07 -4.60
CA PRO A 163 26.95 -14.68 -5.35
C PRO A 163 26.82 -16.20 -5.49
N ILE A 164 27.23 -16.74 -6.65
CA ILE A 164 27.36 -18.20 -6.87
C ILE A 164 28.75 -18.66 -6.39
N GLY A 165 28.82 -19.84 -5.79
CA GLY A 165 30.04 -20.48 -5.33
C GLY A 165 29.93 -21.00 -3.91
N VAL A 166 31.08 -21.41 -3.35
CA VAL A 166 31.18 -21.91 -1.98
C VAL A 166 30.75 -20.82 -1.01
N LEU A 167 29.77 -21.13 -0.16
CA LEU A 167 29.43 -20.24 0.95
C LEU A 167 30.58 -20.34 1.97
N ALA A 168 31.25 -19.23 2.27
CA ALA A 168 32.30 -19.21 3.30
C ALA A 168 31.73 -19.02 4.72
N ALA A 169 30.52 -18.46 4.81
CA ALA A 169 29.77 -18.20 6.03
C ALA A 169 28.28 -18.08 5.67
N ASP A 170 27.44 -17.87 6.68
CA ASP A 170 26.03 -17.52 6.46
C ASP A 170 25.88 -16.31 5.55
N TYR A 171 24.98 -16.40 4.58
CA TYR A 171 24.62 -15.28 3.72
C TYR A 171 23.39 -14.56 4.26
N ARG A 172 23.45 -13.22 4.28
CA ARG A 172 22.38 -12.32 4.73
C ARG A 172 22.20 -11.17 3.73
N ASP A 173 20.98 -10.94 3.25
CA ASP A 173 20.62 -9.73 2.49
C ASP A 173 19.20 -9.29 2.87
N ARG A 174 19.07 -8.10 3.48
CA ARG A 174 17.80 -7.39 3.73
C ARG A 174 16.64 -8.33 4.08
N GLY A 175 16.78 -9.08 5.17
CA GLY A 175 15.74 -9.99 5.65
C GLY A 175 15.68 -11.33 4.94
N GLN A 176 16.66 -11.71 4.13
CA GLN A 176 16.89 -13.06 3.61
C GLN A 176 18.13 -13.67 4.27
N TYR A 177 18.07 -14.96 4.59
CA TYR A 177 19.12 -15.73 5.24
C TYR A 177 19.30 -17.08 4.54
N LEU A 178 20.55 -17.41 4.22
CA LEU A 178 20.96 -18.77 3.87
C LEU A 178 22.07 -19.16 4.83
N GLY A 179 21.87 -20.24 5.57
CA GLY A 179 22.95 -20.80 6.37
C GLY A 179 24.12 -21.10 5.43
N GLY A 180 25.34 -20.86 5.89
CA GLY A 180 26.62 -21.25 5.27
C GLY A 180 27.29 -22.38 6.06
N PRO A 181 28.36 -23.01 5.52
CA PRO A 181 28.94 -24.25 6.05
C PRO A 181 29.15 -24.21 7.56
N LEU A 182 29.03 -25.35 8.22
CA LEU A 182 29.31 -25.48 9.65
C LEU A 182 30.74 -26.00 9.81
N PRO A 183 31.72 -25.15 10.19
CA PRO A 183 33.10 -25.58 10.34
C PRO A 183 33.19 -26.77 11.33
N ALA A 184 34.10 -27.71 11.07
CA ALA A 184 34.32 -28.93 11.86
C ALA A 184 33.15 -29.96 11.89
N SER A 185 32.05 -29.73 11.17
CA SER A 185 30.93 -30.69 11.09
C SER A 185 30.97 -31.62 9.87
N GLY A 186 31.88 -31.38 8.91
CA GLY A 186 31.93 -32.13 7.64
C GLY A 186 30.83 -31.77 6.63
N ILE A 187 30.04 -30.70 6.90
CA ILE A 187 28.93 -30.25 6.06
C ILE A 187 29.35 -29.04 5.22
N ALA A 188 29.47 -29.26 3.91
CA ALA A 188 29.69 -28.20 2.93
C ALA A 188 28.37 -27.56 2.47
N ALA A 189 28.43 -26.30 2.06
CA ALA A 189 27.33 -25.60 1.43
C ALA A 189 27.83 -24.73 0.28
N GLU A 190 27.18 -24.85 -0.88
CA GLU A 190 27.55 -24.15 -2.10
C GLU A 190 26.28 -23.63 -2.79
N LEU A 191 26.31 -22.38 -3.21
CA LEU A 191 25.31 -21.87 -4.14
C LEU A 191 25.73 -22.22 -5.55
N VAL A 192 24.98 -23.11 -6.19
CA VAL A 192 25.31 -23.67 -7.51
C VAL A 192 24.48 -23.08 -8.65
N GLY A 193 23.44 -22.32 -8.31
CA GLY A 193 22.58 -21.67 -9.29
C GLY A 193 21.70 -20.59 -8.69
N LYS A 194 21.20 -19.71 -9.55
CA LYS A 194 20.12 -18.77 -9.26
C LYS A 194 19.35 -18.46 -10.54
N GLY A 195 18.10 -18.07 -10.42
CA GLY A 195 17.29 -17.75 -11.59
C GLY A 195 15.88 -17.32 -11.24
N VAL A 196 15.01 -17.32 -12.25
CA VAL A 196 13.59 -17.03 -12.13
C VAL A 196 12.80 -18.12 -12.86
N THR A 197 11.77 -18.65 -12.22
CA THR A 197 10.83 -19.62 -12.80
C THR A 197 9.42 -19.21 -12.38
N ASP A 198 8.49 -19.11 -13.33
CA ASP A 198 7.11 -18.67 -13.09
C ASP A 198 7.00 -17.32 -12.36
N GLY A 199 7.95 -16.41 -12.63
CA GLY A 199 8.03 -15.10 -11.98
C GLY A 199 8.55 -15.15 -10.53
N ILE A 200 9.07 -16.29 -10.08
CA ILE A 200 9.62 -16.49 -8.73
C ILE A 200 11.13 -16.57 -8.82
N SER A 201 11.83 -15.64 -8.16
CA SER A 201 13.27 -15.71 -8.02
C SER A 201 13.67 -16.82 -7.05
N TRP A 202 14.73 -17.56 -7.39
CA TRP A 202 15.22 -18.70 -6.64
C TRP A 202 16.75 -18.79 -6.63
N VAL A 203 17.26 -19.51 -5.63
CA VAL A 203 18.64 -20.05 -5.56
C VAL A 203 18.64 -21.56 -5.52
N ASP A 204 19.69 -22.16 -6.06
CA ASP A 204 20.01 -23.58 -5.86
C ASP A 204 21.16 -23.69 -4.87
N ILE A 205 20.88 -24.25 -3.69
CA ILE A 205 21.88 -24.51 -2.65
C ILE A 205 22.15 -26.01 -2.55
N ARG A 206 23.41 -26.38 -2.76
CA ARG A 206 23.93 -27.73 -2.58
C ARG A 206 24.47 -27.89 -1.17
N TYR A 207 23.99 -28.91 -0.48
CA TYR A 207 24.53 -29.40 0.78
C TYR A 207 25.14 -30.78 0.54
N SER A 208 26.40 -30.95 0.93
CA SER A 208 27.10 -32.20 0.71
C SER A 208 28.07 -32.53 1.85
N GLY A 209 28.36 -33.82 2.02
CA GLY A 209 29.36 -34.32 2.96
C GLY A 209 28.78 -35.33 3.94
N THR A 210 29.48 -35.52 5.06
CA THR A 210 29.09 -36.40 6.15
C THR A 210 29.04 -35.59 7.43
N ASN A 211 27.93 -35.63 8.16
CA ASN A 211 27.85 -34.93 9.45
C ASN A 211 28.70 -35.66 10.52
N THR A 212 29.87 -35.11 10.83
CA THR A 212 30.84 -35.65 11.81
C THR A 212 30.70 -35.04 13.21
N ALA A 213 29.74 -34.14 13.45
CA ALA A 213 29.62 -33.40 14.70
C ALA A 213 29.07 -34.22 15.90
N GLY A 214 28.86 -35.53 15.74
CA GLY A 214 28.29 -36.40 16.78
C GLY A 214 26.83 -36.09 17.17
N SER A 215 26.23 -35.07 16.56
CA SER A 215 24.88 -34.57 16.84
C SER A 215 24.21 -34.05 15.57
N PRO A 216 22.86 -34.01 15.48
CA PRO A 216 22.18 -33.42 14.34
C PRO A 216 22.55 -31.94 14.16
N GLN A 217 22.79 -31.54 12.91
CA GLN A 217 23.10 -30.16 12.54
C GLN A 217 21.94 -29.54 11.75
N PHE A 218 21.78 -28.23 11.83
CA PHE A 218 20.64 -27.49 11.27
C PHE A 218 21.11 -26.31 10.44
N ARG A 219 20.46 -26.06 9.32
CA ARG A 219 20.79 -24.97 8.41
C ARG A 219 19.54 -24.23 7.99
N ASN A 220 19.40 -23.01 8.50
CA ASN A 220 18.23 -22.18 8.23
C ASN A 220 18.30 -21.59 6.82
N ILE A 221 17.15 -21.47 6.19
CA ILE A 221 16.93 -20.90 4.87
C ILE A 221 15.59 -20.17 4.94
N GLY A 222 15.60 -18.87 4.67
CA GLY A 222 14.41 -18.06 4.85
C GLY A 222 14.81 -16.63 5.13
N SER A 223 14.35 -16.08 6.25
CA SER A 223 14.63 -14.69 6.60
C SER A 223 15.63 -14.45 7.70
N ASP A 224 16.28 -13.30 7.63
CA ASP A 224 17.14 -12.78 8.70
C ASP A 224 16.36 -12.00 9.78
N LEU A 225 17.00 -11.90 10.94
CA LEU A 225 16.58 -11.37 12.23
C LEU A 225 15.97 -9.95 12.15
N ALA A 226 14.93 -9.77 12.96
CA ALA A 226 14.21 -8.52 13.27
C ALA A 226 13.01 -8.20 12.37
N GLN A 227 12.08 -9.15 12.23
CA GLN A 227 10.70 -8.78 11.92
C GLN A 227 9.88 -8.71 13.20
N LYS A 228 9.45 -7.50 13.55
CA LYS A 228 8.50 -7.31 14.63
C LYS A 228 7.15 -7.87 14.17
N VAL A 229 6.73 -8.98 14.77
CA VAL A 229 5.31 -9.34 14.76
C VAL A 229 4.61 -8.22 15.53
N PRO A 230 3.63 -7.51 14.94
CA PRO A 230 2.96 -6.41 15.61
C PRO A 230 2.35 -6.91 16.92
N VAL A 231 2.44 -6.08 17.97
CA VAL A 231 1.80 -6.35 19.27
C VAL A 231 0.30 -6.56 19.01
N GLY A 232 -0.16 -7.81 19.09
CA GLY A 232 -1.55 -8.21 18.84
C GLY A 232 -1.81 -9.12 17.63
N ALA A 233 -0.82 -9.42 16.78
CA ALA A 233 -0.99 -10.45 15.74
C ALA A 233 -1.03 -11.84 16.40
N THR A 234 -2.17 -12.53 16.31
CA THR A 234 -2.38 -13.84 16.93
C THR A 234 -2.05 -15.01 15.99
N ARG A 235 -2.10 -14.76 14.68
CA ARG A 235 -1.89 -15.78 13.62
C ARG A 235 -0.94 -15.26 12.55
N VAL A 236 -0.06 -16.14 12.09
CA VAL A 236 0.84 -15.90 10.95
C VAL A 236 0.75 -17.09 10.01
N SER A 237 0.86 -16.80 8.72
CA SER A 237 1.01 -17.81 7.67
C SER A 237 2.30 -17.54 6.91
N TYR A 238 3.01 -18.60 6.51
CA TYR A 238 4.19 -18.46 5.68
C TYR A 238 4.33 -19.57 4.66
N SER A 239 5.10 -19.30 3.62
CA SER A 239 5.32 -20.23 2.52
C SER A 239 6.64 -20.01 1.82
N HIS A 240 7.13 -21.07 1.19
CA HIS A 240 8.32 -21.06 0.33
C HIS A 240 8.09 -22.01 -0.83
N TRP A 241 8.74 -21.74 -1.95
CA TRP A 241 8.81 -22.67 -3.07
C TRP A 241 10.09 -23.48 -2.97
N VAL A 242 9.97 -24.80 -3.13
CA VAL A 242 11.10 -25.73 -3.02
C VAL A 242 11.04 -26.81 -4.08
N GLN A 243 12.21 -27.20 -4.58
CA GLN A 243 12.40 -28.35 -5.46
C GLN A 243 13.74 -29.02 -5.15
N VAL A 244 13.79 -30.36 -5.20
CA VAL A 244 15.05 -31.11 -5.27
C VAL A 244 15.51 -31.12 -6.71
N VAL A 245 16.60 -30.42 -7.02
CA VAL A 245 17.13 -30.29 -8.39
C VAL A 245 18.38 -31.14 -8.63
N GLY A 246 18.97 -31.68 -7.57
CA GLY A 246 20.11 -32.60 -7.65
C GLY A 246 20.23 -33.45 -6.40
N GLY A 247 20.74 -34.67 -6.56
CA GLY A 247 20.88 -35.62 -5.46
C GLY A 247 19.53 -36.08 -4.89
N SER A 248 19.50 -36.44 -3.61
CA SER A 248 18.28 -36.85 -2.92
C SER A 248 18.31 -36.49 -1.43
N LEU A 249 17.12 -36.37 -0.83
CA LEU A 249 16.98 -36.34 0.62
C LEU A 249 17.26 -37.76 1.15
N SER A 250 18.54 -38.08 1.36
CA SER A 250 18.99 -39.39 1.84
C SER A 250 18.47 -39.67 3.26
N SER A 251 18.58 -40.93 3.71
CA SER A 251 18.26 -41.29 5.10
C SER A 251 19.10 -40.46 6.07
N GLY A 252 18.44 -39.56 6.81
CA GLY A 252 19.11 -38.64 7.73
C GLY A 252 19.13 -37.17 7.31
N VAL A 253 18.58 -36.82 6.13
CA VAL A 253 18.26 -35.42 5.78
C VAL A 253 16.77 -35.19 5.95
N SER A 254 16.39 -34.09 6.58
CA SER A 254 14.98 -33.73 6.77
C SER A 254 14.79 -32.23 6.68
N THR A 255 13.65 -31.81 6.15
CA THR A 255 13.33 -30.39 5.95
C THR A 255 12.13 -30.01 6.81
N TYR A 256 12.27 -28.89 7.51
CA TYR A 256 11.25 -28.39 8.41
C TYR A 256 10.94 -26.95 8.08
N GLN A 257 9.68 -26.59 8.18
CA GLN A 257 9.21 -25.23 8.28
C GLN A 257 9.22 -24.80 9.75
N PHE A 258 9.53 -23.53 10.04
CA PHE A 258 9.58 -23.05 11.42
C PHE A 258 9.21 -21.57 11.59
N LEU A 259 8.78 -21.24 12.81
CA LEU A 259 8.63 -19.88 13.34
C LEU A 259 9.25 -19.80 14.74
N ASN A 260 10.25 -18.93 14.90
CA ASN A 260 10.96 -18.68 16.16
C ASN A 260 10.98 -17.18 16.46
N GLY A 261 10.97 -16.85 17.75
CA GLY A 261 10.96 -15.46 18.20
C GLY A 261 11.66 -15.25 19.53
N ARG A 262 11.49 -14.05 20.07
CA ARG A 262 11.90 -13.64 21.40
C ARG A 262 10.75 -12.96 22.13
N ASP A 263 10.75 -13.07 23.45
CA ASP A 263 9.86 -12.27 24.29
C ASP A 263 10.42 -10.86 24.53
N ALA A 264 9.69 -10.05 25.31
CA ALA A 264 10.09 -8.67 25.62
C ALA A 264 11.42 -8.58 26.40
N SER A 265 11.89 -9.67 27.02
CA SER A 265 13.17 -9.76 27.71
C SER A 265 14.31 -10.26 26.80
N LEU A 266 14.02 -10.44 25.51
CA LEU A 266 14.90 -11.06 24.52
C LEU A 266 15.17 -12.56 24.77
N ALA A 267 14.37 -13.21 25.62
CA ALA A 267 14.48 -14.65 25.82
C ALA A 267 13.88 -15.40 24.63
N PRO A 268 14.49 -16.51 24.16
CA PRO A 268 13.97 -17.28 23.03
C PRO A 268 12.56 -17.82 23.31
N VAL A 269 11.66 -17.62 22.35
CA VAL A 269 10.32 -18.20 22.33
C VAL A 269 10.23 -19.10 21.11
N LEU A 270 10.20 -20.41 21.34
CA LEU A 270 9.95 -21.38 20.29
C LEU A 270 8.49 -21.28 19.85
N GLY A 271 8.27 -21.11 18.56
CA GLY A 271 6.93 -21.13 17.97
C GLY A 271 6.56 -22.53 17.50
N ALA A 272 6.20 -22.64 16.22
CA ALA A 272 5.72 -23.87 15.59
C ALA A 272 6.69 -24.35 14.50
N GLY A 273 6.85 -25.67 14.37
CA GLY A 273 7.62 -26.29 13.29
C GLY A 273 6.90 -27.50 12.69
N ALA A 274 7.03 -27.69 11.38
CA ALA A 274 6.37 -28.77 10.65
C ALA A 274 7.34 -29.42 9.66
N LEU A 275 7.41 -30.76 9.66
CA LEU A 275 8.14 -31.51 8.66
C LEU A 275 7.44 -31.35 7.30
N PHE A 276 8.21 -31.14 6.24
CA PHE A 276 7.72 -31.25 4.86
C PHE A 276 8.76 -31.98 4.01
N THR A 277 8.35 -32.58 2.90
CA THR A 277 9.26 -33.32 2.01
C THR A 277 9.26 -32.69 0.61
N PRO A 278 10.30 -31.92 0.25
CA PRO A 278 10.59 -31.48 -1.11
C PRO A 278 10.55 -32.65 -2.11
N THR A 279 10.00 -32.40 -3.29
CA THR A 279 10.04 -33.34 -4.41
C THR A 279 10.85 -32.76 -5.56
N ALA A 280 10.98 -33.49 -6.66
CA ALA A 280 11.57 -32.96 -7.89
C ALA A 280 10.67 -31.95 -8.62
N THR A 281 9.49 -31.64 -8.10
CA THR A 281 8.57 -30.64 -8.65
C THR A 281 8.78 -29.29 -7.97
N TRP A 282 8.84 -28.21 -8.77
CA TRP A 282 8.79 -26.83 -8.26
C TRP A 282 7.41 -26.53 -7.71
N GLN A 283 7.28 -26.53 -6.38
CA GLN A 283 5.98 -26.35 -5.73
C GLN A 283 6.10 -25.56 -4.43
N ARG A 284 4.96 -24.98 -4.05
CA ARG A 284 4.82 -24.20 -2.83
C ARG A 284 4.56 -25.11 -1.64
N TYR A 285 5.36 -24.94 -0.60
CA TYR A 285 5.12 -25.51 0.73
C TYR A 285 4.72 -24.38 1.67
N SER A 286 3.70 -24.61 2.49
CA SER A 286 3.16 -23.57 3.36
C SER A 286 2.72 -24.11 4.70
N ALA A 287 2.90 -23.29 5.73
CA ALA A 287 2.29 -23.46 7.04
C ALA A 287 1.29 -22.32 7.23
N ALA A 288 0.02 -22.66 7.34
CA ALA A 288 -1.08 -21.73 7.57
C ALA A 288 -1.50 -21.77 9.05
N ASP A 289 -2.11 -20.67 9.51
CA ASP A 289 -2.77 -20.58 10.82
C ASP A 289 -1.86 -20.90 12.03
N LEU A 290 -0.60 -20.47 11.97
CA LEU A 290 0.30 -20.67 13.08
C LEU A 290 0.01 -19.69 14.20
N ALA A 291 -0.21 -20.22 15.40
CA ALA A 291 -0.34 -19.42 16.61
C ALA A 291 0.97 -18.66 16.88
N VAL A 292 0.88 -17.34 17.01
CA VAL A 292 1.94 -16.54 17.59
C VAL A 292 1.83 -16.66 19.10
N PRO A 293 2.85 -17.16 19.82
CA PRO A 293 2.84 -17.21 21.27
C PRO A 293 2.58 -15.82 21.86
N ALA A 294 1.69 -15.72 22.86
CA ALA A 294 1.25 -14.43 23.41
C ALA A 294 2.40 -13.59 24.00
N ASN A 295 3.48 -14.23 24.45
CA ASN A 295 4.67 -13.57 24.97
C ASN A 295 5.71 -13.23 23.88
N MET A 296 5.52 -13.64 22.62
CA MET A 296 6.45 -13.34 21.53
C MET A 296 6.32 -11.87 21.13
N ALA A 297 7.34 -11.08 21.46
CA ALA A 297 7.41 -9.65 21.15
C ALA A 297 8.11 -9.37 19.81
N GLU A 298 8.96 -10.29 19.36
CA GLU A 298 9.73 -10.17 18.12
C GLU A 298 9.84 -11.55 17.45
N ALA A 299 9.61 -11.66 16.14
CA ALA A 299 10.02 -12.84 15.40
C ALA A 299 11.50 -12.70 15.00
N THR A 300 12.31 -13.67 15.40
CA THR A 300 13.74 -13.69 15.11
C THR A 300 14.03 -14.52 13.86
N ALA A 301 13.26 -15.57 13.59
CA ALA A 301 13.44 -16.31 12.35
C ALA A 301 12.16 -17.04 11.94
N TYR A 302 11.74 -16.86 10.69
CA TYR A 302 10.75 -17.69 10.02
C TYR A 302 11.39 -18.25 8.74
N GLY A 303 10.95 -19.42 8.31
CA GLY A 303 11.56 -20.03 7.15
C GLY A 303 11.42 -21.53 7.12
N MET A 304 12.46 -22.15 6.57
CA MET A 304 12.71 -23.56 6.68
C MET A 304 14.13 -23.83 7.14
N TYR A 305 14.38 -24.98 7.72
CA TYR A 305 15.73 -25.47 7.92
C TYR A 305 15.88 -26.87 7.35
N VAL A 306 17.10 -27.16 6.93
CA VAL A 306 17.55 -28.52 6.61
C VAL A 306 18.25 -29.07 7.83
N ARG A 307 17.80 -30.24 8.30
CA ARG A 307 18.40 -31.01 9.38
C ARG A 307 19.22 -32.15 8.79
N PHE A 308 20.44 -32.32 9.28
CA PHE A 308 21.35 -33.40 8.93
C PHE A 308 21.62 -34.24 10.19
N SER A 309 21.17 -35.48 10.22
CA SER A 309 21.42 -36.42 11.33
C SER A 309 22.92 -36.68 11.50
N ALA A 310 23.34 -36.97 12.74
CA ALA A 310 24.72 -37.36 13.02
C ALA A 310 25.10 -38.61 12.21
N GLY A 311 26.28 -38.61 11.60
CA GLY A 311 26.79 -39.71 10.77
C GLY A 311 26.13 -39.84 9.39
N ALA A 312 25.09 -39.07 9.08
CA ALA A 312 24.45 -39.12 7.76
C ALA A 312 25.39 -38.58 6.68
N THR A 313 25.46 -39.29 5.56
CA THR A 313 26.12 -38.82 4.34
C THR A 313 25.06 -38.38 3.34
N PHE A 314 25.26 -37.22 2.74
CA PHE A 314 24.27 -36.59 1.89
C PHE A 314 24.95 -35.80 0.77
N ASP A 315 24.22 -35.68 -0.33
CA ASP A 315 24.48 -34.75 -1.41
C ASP A 315 23.12 -34.39 -1.98
N VAL A 316 22.66 -33.18 -1.71
CA VAL A 316 21.35 -32.69 -2.11
C VAL A 316 21.45 -31.25 -2.54
N THR A 317 20.83 -30.93 -3.68
CA THR A 317 20.67 -29.57 -4.16
C THR A 317 19.20 -29.20 -4.09
N LEU A 318 18.91 -28.16 -3.31
CA LEU A 318 17.57 -27.63 -3.14
C LEU A 318 17.48 -26.29 -3.88
N ARG A 319 16.51 -26.19 -4.79
CA ARG A 319 16.03 -24.91 -5.30
C ARG A 319 15.07 -24.31 -4.30
N ILE A 320 15.28 -23.05 -3.91
CA ILE A 320 14.46 -22.36 -2.92
C ILE A 320 14.20 -20.93 -3.35
N GLY A 321 12.95 -20.49 -3.22
CA GLY A 321 12.50 -19.17 -3.68
C GLY A 321 11.13 -18.80 -3.12
N GLY A 322 10.64 -17.62 -3.51
CA GLY A 322 9.25 -17.21 -3.25
C GLY A 322 8.84 -17.27 -1.78
N GLY A 323 9.75 -16.86 -0.88
CA GLY A 323 9.42 -16.72 0.53
C GLY A 323 8.27 -15.71 0.71
N GLN A 324 7.35 -16.01 1.60
CA GLN A 324 6.25 -15.10 1.95
C GLN A 324 5.85 -15.32 3.39
N VAL A 325 5.66 -14.22 4.11
CA VAL A 325 5.06 -14.20 5.45
C VAL A 325 3.93 -13.22 5.47
N GLU A 326 2.84 -13.59 6.11
CA GLU A 326 1.60 -12.83 6.12
C GLU A 326 0.95 -12.93 7.49
N TYR A 327 0.28 -11.86 7.91
CA TYR A 327 -0.58 -11.92 9.08
C TYR A 327 -1.88 -12.66 8.75
N GLY A 328 -2.40 -13.40 9.72
CA GLY A 328 -3.62 -14.17 9.59
C GLY A 328 -3.39 -15.66 9.34
N SER A 329 -4.49 -16.37 9.09
CA SER A 329 -4.56 -17.83 9.05
C SER A 329 -4.56 -18.42 7.64
N THR A 330 -4.41 -17.59 6.60
CA THR A 330 -4.49 -18.03 5.21
C THR A 330 -3.22 -17.64 4.45
N VAL A 331 -2.72 -18.58 3.66
CA VAL A 331 -1.63 -18.36 2.71
C VAL A 331 -2.23 -17.81 1.42
N THR A 332 -1.85 -16.61 1.03
CA THR A 332 -2.39 -15.95 -0.18
C THR A 332 -1.46 -16.08 -1.37
N ALA A 333 -1.84 -15.57 -2.54
CA ALA A 333 -0.97 -15.51 -3.71
C ALA A 333 0.38 -14.83 -3.40
N LEU A 334 1.45 -15.34 -4.02
CA LEU A 334 2.82 -14.87 -3.77
C LEU A 334 2.98 -13.41 -4.21
N GLN A 335 3.56 -12.60 -3.35
CA GLN A 335 4.01 -11.24 -3.67
C GLN A 335 5.52 -11.18 -3.71
N ASN A 336 6.06 -10.67 -4.80
CA ASN A 336 7.48 -10.46 -5.01
C ASN A 336 7.90 -9.12 -4.39
N ALA A 337 8.68 -9.18 -3.31
CA ALA A 337 9.30 -8.05 -2.65
C ALA A 337 10.74 -7.91 -3.15
N ALA A 338 10.97 -7.03 -4.12
CA ALA A 338 12.33 -6.67 -4.54
C ALA A 338 12.96 -5.69 -3.53
N SER A 339 12.17 -4.86 -2.87
CA SER A 339 12.61 -4.03 -1.74
C SER A 339 11.41 -3.60 -0.91
N ILE A 340 11.65 -2.84 0.16
CA ILE A 340 10.57 -2.18 0.90
C ILE A 340 9.77 -1.18 0.04
N TYR A 341 10.32 -0.73 -1.09
CA TYR A 341 9.64 0.19 -2.03
C TYR A 341 9.03 -0.54 -3.23
N ASP A 342 9.34 -1.82 -3.40
CA ASP A 342 8.99 -2.56 -4.60
C ASP A 342 8.38 -3.91 -4.23
N LEU A 343 7.05 -3.92 -4.24
CA LEU A 343 6.24 -5.11 -4.04
C LEU A 343 5.27 -5.27 -5.21
N THR A 344 5.29 -6.45 -5.83
CA THR A 344 4.42 -6.80 -6.97
C THR A 344 3.74 -8.14 -6.72
N GLU A 345 2.68 -8.43 -7.46
CA GLU A 345 2.02 -9.74 -7.46
C GLU A 345 1.80 -10.18 -8.92
N PRO A 346 2.27 -11.37 -9.33
CA PRO A 346 2.12 -11.83 -10.71
C PRO A 346 0.66 -11.81 -11.18
N GLY A 347 0.41 -11.19 -12.34
CA GLY A 347 -0.94 -11.08 -12.92
C GLY A 347 -1.84 -10.02 -12.27
N VAL A 348 -1.35 -9.27 -11.28
CA VAL A 348 -2.10 -8.22 -10.60
C VAL A 348 -1.57 -6.85 -11.00
N GLN A 349 -2.48 -5.88 -11.16
CA GLN A 349 -2.10 -4.49 -11.45
C GLN A 349 -1.39 -3.86 -10.24
N ASP A 350 -0.38 -3.03 -10.51
CA ASP A 350 0.31 -2.24 -9.48
C ASP A 350 -0.40 -0.91 -9.17
N CYS A 351 -0.20 -0.46 -7.95
CA CYS A 351 -0.56 0.84 -7.38
C CYS A 351 0.73 1.56 -6.97
N TYR A 352 0.84 2.85 -7.27
CA TYR A 352 2.03 3.65 -6.98
C TYR A 352 1.73 4.69 -5.91
N GLY A 353 2.69 4.94 -5.02
CA GLY A 353 2.52 5.89 -3.92
C GLY A 353 3.84 6.48 -3.45
N LEU A 354 3.76 7.43 -2.53
CA LEU A 354 4.89 8.03 -1.84
C LEU A 354 5.00 7.42 -0.44
N MET A 355 6.11 6.75 -0.15
CA MET A 355 6.41 6.19 1.16
C MET A 355 7.06 7.25 2.05
N PHE A 356 6.46 7.46 3.21
CA PHE A 356 6.95 8.30 4.30
C PHE A 356 7.43 7.39 5.43
N ASP A 357 8.67 7.58 5.86
CA ASP A 357 9.35 6.67 6.77
C ASP A 357 8.92 6.75 8.25
N GLY A 358 8.16 7.80 8.62
CA GLY A 358 7.75 8.05 10.00
C GLY A 358 8.81 8.73 10.85
N VAL A 359 9.83 9.33 10.24
CA VAL A 359 10.90 10.09 10.92
C VAL A 359 10.84 11.56 10.52
N ASP A 360 11.16 11.90 9.28
CA ASP A 360 11.30 13.29 8.84
C ASP A 360 10.86 13.57 7.39
N ASP A 361 10.34 12.57 6.69
CA ASP A 361 9.76 12.70 5.35
C ASP A 361 8.58 13.68 5.32
N VAL A 362 8.65 14.69 4.46
CA VAL A 362 7.59 15.68 4.30
C VAL A 362 7.65 16.36 2.93
N LEU A 363 6.49 16.62 2.34
CA LEU A 363 6.30 17.55 1.23
C LEU A 363 5.50 18.76 1.69
N GLN A 364 5.76 19.92 1.10
CA GLN A 364 5.06 21.16 1.45
C GLN A 364 4.73 21.98 0.19
N THR A 365 3.54 22.58 0.16
CA THR A 365 3.15 23.55 -0.87
C THR A 365 3.57 24.98 -0.52
N GLY A 366 3.41 25.90 -1.48
CA GLY A 366 3.24 27.33 -1.14
C GLY A 366 1.94 27.59 -0.39
N ASN A 367 1.69 28.83 0.05
CA ASN A 367 0.44 29.17 0.70
C ASN A 367 -0.75 28.97 -0.25
N ILE A 368 -1.74 28.20 0.21
CA ILE A 368 -3.00 27.98 -0.50
C ILE A 368 -4.04 28.94 0.08
N ALA A 369 -4.54 29.87 -0.73
CA ALA A 369 -5.63 30.75 -0.34
C ALA A 369 -6.97 30.00 -0.31
N TRP A 370 -7.22 29.24 0.77
CA TRP A 370 -8.34 28.29 0.85
C TRP A 370 -9.71 28.96 0.68
N GLY A 371 -9.95 30.07 1.39
CA GLY A 371 -10.98 31.06 1.06
C GLY A 371 -12.43 30.69 1.37
N THR A 372 -12.71 29.48 1.87
CA THR A 372 -14.05 29.04 2.33
C THR A 372 -13.94 28.36 3.68
N ASP A 373 -15.06 28.16 4.38
CA ASP A 373 -15.14 27.35 5.61
C ASP A 373 -15.41 25.86 5.34
N GLU A 374 -15.39 25.47 4.07
CA GLU A 374 -15.70 24.14 3.60
C GLU A 374 -14.44 23.40 3.12
N VAL A 375 -14.41 22.09 3.37
CA VAL A 375 -13.34 21.22 2.89
C VAL A 375 -13.85 19.81 2.66
N THR A 376 -13.39 19.22 1.56
CA THR A 376 -13.39 17.76 1.36
C THR A 376 -11.98 17.33 1.03
N VAL A 377 -11.41 16.42 1.83
CA VAL A 377 -10.07 15.84 1.64
C VAL A 377 -10.22 14.34 1.50
N THR A 378 -9.72 13.77 0.40
CA THR A 378 -9.66 12.32 0.19
C THR A 378 -8.21 11.91 0.01
N ALA A 379 -7.78 10.90 0.76
CA ALA A 379 -6.47 10.31 0.64
C ALA A 379 -6.56 8.79 0.51
N GLY A 380 -5.82 8.26 -0.44
CA GLY A 380 -5.59 6.84 -0.60
C GLY A 380 -4.30 6.50 0.10
N LEU A 381 -4.33 5.69 1.14
CA LEU A 381 -3.15 5.49 1.97
C LEU A 381 -3.02 4.08 2.54
N ARG A 382 -1.79 3.71 2.88
CA ARG A 382 -1.47 2.60 3.78
C ARG A 382 -0.83 3.16 5.05
N LYS A 383 -1.52 3.05 6.18
CA LYS A 383 -0.94 3.30 7.51
C LYS A 383 -0.06 2.11 7.90
N LEU A 384 1.15 2.37 8.41
CA LEU A 384 2.09 1.31 8.86
C LEU A 384 2.25 1.23 10.38
N SER A 385 1.91 2.27 11.13
CA SER A 385 2.10 2.31 12.59
C SER A 385 0.96 3.03 13.30
N ASP A 386 0.68 2.59 14.54
CA ASP A 386 -0.26 3.22 15.49
C ASP A 386 0.42 3.77 16.74
N ALA A 387 1.76 3.76 16.77
CA ALA A 387 2.53 4.06 17.98
C ALA A 387 2.36 5.51 18.46
N ALA A 388 2.13 6.45 17.54
CA ALA A 388 1.94 7.85 17.83
C ALA A 388 1.16 8.52 16.69
N ARG A 389 0.62 9.71 16.95
CA ARG A 389 -0.11 10.51 15.96
C ARG A 389 0.74 10.77 14.71
N GLY A 390 0.21 10.45 13.52
CA GLY A 390 0.87 10.68 12.24
C GLY A 390 0.08 11.63 11.33
N MET A 391 0.73 12.65 10.78
CA MET A 391 0.10 13.65 9.89
C MET A 391 0.14 13.24 8.43
N VAL A 392 -1.00 12.85 7.86
CA VAL A 392 -1.09 12.56 6.41
C VAL A 392 -1.08 13.88 5.64
N ALA A 393 -1.97 14.81 6.01
CA ALA A 393 -2.04 16.14 5.41
C ALA A 393 -2.59 17.16 6.44
N GLU A 394 -2.07 18.39 6.44
CA GLU A 394 -2.48 19.45 7.37
C GLU A 394 -2.33 20.83 6.71
N LEU A 395 -3.40 21.65 6.70
CA LEU A 395 -3.38 23.03 6.19
C LEU A 395 -2.95 23.99 7.29
N GLY A 396 -1.64 24.25 7.41
CA GLY A 396 -1.08 24.96 8.56
C GLY A 396 -1.26 24.18 9.89
N PRO A 397 -0.35 24.32 10.86
CA PRO A 397 -0.45 23.55 12.09
C PRO A 397 -1.70 23.90 12.89
N LEU A 398 -2.33 22.90 13.53
CA LEU A 398 -3.48 23.09 14.45
C LEU A 398 -3.26 24.08 15.62
N ALA A 399 -2.02 24.54 15.85
CA ALA A 399 -1.75 25.64 16.78
C ALA A 399 -2.31 26.99 16.26
N ASN A 400 -2.57 27.09 14.97
CA ASN A 400 -3.28 28.20 14.33
C ASN A 400 -4.77 27.84 14.28
N GLN A 401 -5.68 28.79 14.51
CA GLN A 401 -7.11 28.56 14.28
C GLN A 401 -7.39 28.37 12.77
N ARG A 402 -8.60 27.95 12.38
CA ARG A 402 -9.02 27.93 10.96
C ARG A 402 -8.19 27.02 10.05
N ASN A 403 -8.01 25.75 10.45
CA ASN A 403 -7.32 24.71 9.67
C ASN A 403 -8.10 23.38 9.61
N PHE A 404 -7.57 22.43 8.84
CA PHE A 404 -7.97 21.03 8.85
C PHE A 404 -6.73 20.11 8.85
N GLN A 405 -6.92 18.87 9.32
CA GLN A 405 -5.91 17.82 9.22
C GLN A 405 -6.52 16.43 9.02
N LEU A 406 -5.79 15.59 8.29
CA LEU A 406 -6.01 14.16 8.15
C LEU A 406 -4.88 13.39 8.85
N ASN A 407 -5.24 12.41 9.66
CA ASN A 407 -4.32 11.68 10.52
C ASN A 407 -4.43 10.18 10.37
N ALA A 408 -3.30 9.51 10.52
CA ALA A 408 -3.17 8.06 10.48
C ALA A 408 -1.96 7.65 11.35
N PRO A 409 -2.14 7.46 12.67
CA PRO A 409 -3.38 7.61 13.47
C PRO A 409 -3.63 9.03 14.00
N SER A 410 -4.81 9.26 14.61
CA SER A 410 -5.24 10.52 15.24
C SER A 410 -4.52 10.85 16.55
N SER A 411 -4.00 9.83 17.22
CA SER A 411 -3.27 9.86 18.50
C SER A 411 -2.49 8.53 18.65
N GLY A 412 -2.05 8.12 19.83
CA GLY A 412 -1.54 6.76 20.06
C GLY A 412 -2.65 5.69 20.07
N LEU A 413 -3.60 5.78 19.14
CA LEU A 413 -4.79 4.93 19.02
C LEU A 413 -4.83 4.26 17.64
N ASN A 414 -5.53 3.13 17.57
CA ASN A 414 -5.66 2.35 16.33
C ASN A 414 -6.78 2.91 15.44
N ASP A 415 -6.58 4.10 14.85
CA ASP A 415 -7.63 4.78 14.07
C ASP A 415 -7.13 5.55 12.84
N TYR A 416 -8.09 6.06 12.06
CA TYR A 416 -7.92 7.25 11.23
C TYR A 416 -8.66 8.41 11.88
N GLY A 417 -8.14 9.62 11.72
CA GLY A 417 -8.76 10.83 12.26
C GLY A 417 -8.84 11.95 11.25
N PHE A 418 -9.93 12.70 11.27
CA PHE A 418 -10.05 13.98 10.58
C PHE A 418 -10.46 15.05 11.57
N LEU A 419 -9.75 16.17 11.55
CA LEU A 419 -10.03 17.31 12.42
C LEU A 419 -10.23 18.56 11.57
N SER A 420 -11.10 19.42 12.06
CA SER A 420 -11.27 20.76 11.53
C SER A 420 -11.46 21.73 12.68
N SER A 421 -10.99 22.96 12.50
CA SER A 421 -11.12 24.01 13.49
C SER A 421 -11.51 25.34 12.85
N GLY A 422 -12.43 26.06 13.49
CA GLY A 422 -12.53 27.51 13.43
C GLY A 422 -11.72 28.07 14.60
N SER A 423 -12.37 28.66 15.60
CA SER A 423 -11.75 29.06 16.87
C SER A 423 -11.69 27.92 17.89
N ALA A 424 -12.45 26.84 17.69
CA ALA A 424 -12.41 25.60 18.45
C ALA A 424 -12.16 24.41 17.51
N THR A 425 -11.78 23.25 18.04
CA THR A 425 -11.45 22.07 17.22
C THR A 425 -12.49 20.98 17.41
N ALA A 426 -13.00 20.43 16.29
CA ALA A 426 -13.77 19.21 16.26
C ALA A 426 -12.93 18.05 15.72
N VAL A 427 -13.21 16.84 16.21
CA VAL A 427 -12.50 15.60 15.84
C VAL A 427 -13.50 14.52 15.47
N SER A 428 -13.26 13.81 14.36
CA SER A 428 -13.96 12.58 14.00
C SER A 428 -12.95 11.48 13.74
N THR A 429 -13.17 10.30 14.30
CA THR A 429 -12.27 9.15 14.17
C THR A 429 -13.01 7.89 13.76
N THR A 430 -12.28 6.92 13.20
CA THR A 430 -12.79 5.60 12.89
C THR A 430 -11.73 4.55 13.20
N ALA A 431 -12.08 3.58 14.05
CA ALA A 431 -11.13 2.60 14.58
C ALA A 431 -10.72 1.59 13.49
N VAL A 432 -9.43 1.58 13.16
CA VAL A 432 -8.79 0.67 12.21
C VAL A 432 -7.32 0.51 12.61
N ALA A 433 -6.90 -0.71 12.95
CA ALA A 433 -5.51 -0.99 13.34
C ALA A 433 -4.56 -0.99 12.13
N ALA A 434 -3.34 -0.53 12.35
CA ALA A 434 -2.20 -0.68 11.45
C ALA A 434 -1.69 -2.14 11.41
N PRO A 435 -1.07 -2.59 10.31
CA PRO A 435 -1.01 -1.88 9.02
C PRO A 435 -2.33 -2.01 8.26
N ASN A 436 -2.78 -0.93 7.63
CA ASN A 436 -4.05 -0.94 6.89
C ASN A 436 -3.98 -0.05 5.66
N THR A 437 -4.50 -0.55 4.53
CA THR A 437 -4.71 0.23 3.31
C THR A 437 -6.19 0.61 3.21
N SER A 438 -6.50 1.89 2.97
CA SER A 438 -7.87 2.41 2.83
C SER A 438 -7.90 3.67 1.98
N VAL A 439 -9.08 3.99 1.45
CA VAL A 439 -9.41 5.37 1.06
C VAL A 439 -10.13 6.03 2.23
N VAL A 440 -9.61 7.18 2.67
CA VAL A 440 -10.15 7.95 3.79
C VAL A 440 -10.57 9.32 3.28
N THR A 441 -11.80 9.73 3.58
CA THR A 441 -12.31 11.05 3.22
C THR A 441 -12.77 11.80 4.45
N GLY A 442 -12.19 12.97 4.69
CA GLY A 442 -12.65 13.94 5.65
C GLY A 442 -13.49 15.02 4.98
N GLN A 443 -14.61 15.40 5.60
CA GLN A 443 -15.43 16.52 5.16
C GLN A 443 -15.71 17.44 6.33
N ALA A 444 -15.57 18.75 6.14
CA ALA A 444 -15.93 19.70 7.18
C ALA A 444 -16.54 20.99 6.66
N LYS A 445 -17.39 21.59 7.49
CA LYS A 445 -17.93 22.94 7.33
C LYS A 445 -18.05 23.60 8.69
N ILE A 446 -17.27 24.67 8.92
CA ILE A 446 -17.18 25.32 10.24
C ILE A 446 -18.53 25.95 10.62
N THR A 447 -19.18 26.68 9.71
CA THR A 447 -20.42 27.42 10.04
C THR A 447 -21.61 26.54 10.41
N THR A 448 -21.57 25.25 10.11
CA THR A 448 -22.64 24.29 10.42
C THR A 448 -22.18 23.14 11.32
N ASP A 449 -21.01 23.28 11.95
CA ASP A 449 -20.39 22.26 12.81
C ASP A 449 -20.42 20.85 12.20
N THR A 450 -20.17 20.80 10.90
CA THR A 450 -20.19 19.55 10.15
C THR A 450 -18.79 18.98 10.12
N LEU A 451 -18.61 17.78 10.66
CA LEU A 451 -17.37 17.02 10.54
C LEU A 451 -17.69 15.54 10.29
N ILE A 452 -17.34 15.05 9.10
CA ILE A 452 -17.63 13.69 8.66
C ILE A 452 -16.33 12.99 8.31
N LEU A 453 -16.18 11.75 8.78
CA LEU A 453 -15.12 10.84 8.37
C LEU A 453 -15.74 9.66 7.62
N ARG A 454 -15.22 9.41 6.44
CA ARG A 454 -15.61 8.29 5.59
C ARG A 454 -14.39 7.41 5.37
N ARG A 455 -14.62 6.11 5.37
CA ARG A 455 -13.65 5.09 4.99
C ARG A 455 -14.28 4.19 3.97
N ASN A 456 -13.56 3.95 2.88
CA ASN A 456 -13.95 3.02 1.85
C ASN A 456 -15.37 3.29 1.30
N ALA A 457 -15.63 4.55 0.95
CA ALA A 457 -16.92 5.07 0.46
C ALA A 457 -18.12 4.90 1.42
N ALA A 458 -17.89 4.54 2.68
CA ALA A 458 -18.89 4.53 3.74
C ALA A 458 -18.59 5.62 4.76
N GLN A 459 -19.62 6.30 5.26
CA GLN A 459 -19.48 7.17 6.42
C GLN A 459 -19.28 6.30 7.67
N THR A 460 -18.15 6.49 8.35
CA THR A 460 -17.73 5.66 9.50
C THR A 460 -17.49 6.48 10.77
N GLY A 461 -17.52 7.81 10.66
CA GLY A 461 -17.44 8.73 11.79
C GLY A 461 -18.15 10.04 11.47
N THR A 462 -18.67 10.68 12.51
CA THR A 462 -19.19 12.05 12.45
C THR A 462 -18.93 12.73 13.79
N SER A 463 -18.85 14.05 13.80
CA SER A 463 -18.85 14.87 15.02
C SER A 463 -19.74 16.07 14.81
N ALA A 464 -20.46 16.44 15.88
CA ALA A 464 -21.26 17.66 15.96
C ALA A 464 -20.70 18.61 17.03
N ALA A 465 -19.42 18.44 17.39
CA ALA A 465 -18.75 19.36 18.30
C ALA A 465 -18.59 20.72 17.63
N ASP A 466 -18.83 21.78 18.41
CA ASP A 466 -18.71 23.18 17.96
C ASP A 466 -17.27 23.47 17.50
N GLN A 467 -17.12 23.88 16.24
CA GLN A 467 -15.85 24.28 15.63
C GLN A 467 -15.50 25.73 15.94
N GLY A 468 -16.35 26.44 16.66
CA GLY A 468 -16.20 27.83 17.04
C GLY A 468 -16.34 28.78 15.86
N ALA A 469 -15.97 30.03 16.07
CA ALA A 469 -16.07 31.06 15.04
C ALA A 469 -15.06 30.83 13.91
N GLY A 470 -15.49 31.02 12.67
CA GLY A 470 -14.59 30.95 11.51
C GLY A 470 -15.36 30.87 10.20
N SER A 471 -15.39 31.97 9.44
CA SER A 471 -16.03 32.02 8.12
C SER A 471 -15.15 31.50 6.98
N ALA A 472 -13.88 31.17 7.24
CA ALA A 472 -12.98 30.54 6.28
C ALA A 472 -11.78 29.88 6.96
N TYR A 473 -11.25 28.83 6.33
CA TYR A 473 -9.90 28.34 6.59
C TYR A 473 -8.85 29.36 6.14
N ASP A 474 -7.71 29.38 6.82
CA ASP A 474 -6.64 30.36 6.60
C ASP A 474 -5.81 30.09 5.32
N THR A 475 -5.07 31.12 4.90
CA THR A 475 -4.13 31.03 3.78
C THR A 475 -2.78 30.50 4.23
N ASN A 476 -2.65 29.18 4.24
CA ASN A 476 -1.46 28.48 4.75
C ASN A 476 -0.91 27.45 3.75
N PRO A 477 0.36 27.04 3.89
CA PRO A 477 0.87 25.85 3.23
C PRO A 477 0.08 24.60 3.63
N LEU A 478 -0.09 23.69 2.69
CA LEU A 478 -0.45 22.31 2.98
C LEU A 478 0.84 21.51 3.21
N TYR A 479 0.95 20.91 4.40
CA TYR A 479 2.01 19.97 4.73
C TYR A 479 1.50 18.54 4.50
N ILE A 480 2.29 17.71 3.85
CA ILE A 480 2.00 16.30 3.58
C ILE A 480 3.08 15.44 4.24
N GLY A 481 2.68 14.54 5.14
CA GLY A 481 3.58 13.61 5.83
C GLY A 481 4.10 14.08 7.19
N MET A 482 3.95 15.36 7.57
CA MET A 482 4.44 15.87 8.85
C MET A 482 3.74 17.19 9.23
N ARG A 483 3.57 17.46 10.53
CA ARG A 483 3.07 18.76 11.00
C ARG A 483 4.13 19.83 10.80
N ALA A 484 3.76 20.89 10.08
CA ALA A 484 4.59 22.07 9.86
C ALA A 484 6.04 21.76 9.45
N GLY A 485 6.28 20.60 8.81
CA GLY A 485 7.61 20.10 8.50
C GLY A 485 8.54 19.92 9.72
N THR A 486 8.03 19.68 10.93
CA THR A 486 8.84 19.59 12.15
C THR A 486 8.45 18.48 13.13
N SER A 487 7.18 18.06 13.19
CA SER A 487 6.73 17.07 14.20
C SER A 487 5.64 16.14 13.67
N LEU A 488 5.32 15.07 14.42
CA LEU A 488 4.21 14.15 14.13
C LEU A 488 4.31 13.48 12.74
N PRO A 489 5.47 12.87 12.42
CA PRO A 489 5.70 12.26 11.12
C PRO A 489 4.71 11.11 10.86
N PHE A 490 4.22 11.04 9.63
CA PHE A 490 3.42 9.93 9.16
C PHE A 490 4.30 8.75 8.76
N SER A 491 3.99 7.56 9.30
CA SER A 491 4.61 6.30 8.89
C SER A 491 3.65 5.55 7.97
N GLY A 492 3.90 5.62 6.66
CA GLY A 492 2.98 5.00 5.70
C GLY A 492 3.24 5.31 4.24
N ILE A 493 2.26 4.98 3.40
CA ILE A 493 2.29 5.21 1.95
C ILE A 493 1.08 6.06 1.58
N LEU A 494 1.28 7.10 0.79
CA LEU A 494 0.23 7.92 0.19
C LEU A 494 0.13 7.58 -1.31
N PHE A 495 -0.94 6.91 -1.73
CA PHE A 495 -1.23 6.56 -3.13
C PHE A 495 -1.92 7.68 -3.91
N GLY A 496 -2.41 8.70 -3.21
CA GLY A 496 -3.00 9.89 -3.81
C GLY A 496 -3.63 10.78 -2.75
N LEU A 497 -3.63 12.10 -3.00
CA LEU A 497 -4.25 13.09 -2.14
C LEU A 497 -5.01 14.10 -2.99
N THR A 498 -6.28 14.28 -2.69
CA THR A 498 -7.12 15.31 -3.30
C THR A 498 -7.75 16.11 -2.16
N ALA A 499 -7.69 17.44 -2.22
CA ALA A 499 -8.37 18.30 -1.25
C ALA A 499 -8.96 19.51 -1.97
N VAL A 500 -10.23 19.83 -1.69
CA VAL A 500 -10.96 20.93 -2.33
C VAL A 500 -11.69 21.76 -1.29
N ASN A 501 -11.77 23.08 -1.51
CA ASN A 501 -12.40 24.05 -0.63
C ASN A 501 -13.95 24.06 -0.72
N ALA A 502 -14.55 22.88 -0.81
CA ALA A 502 -15.99 22.71 -0.93
C ALA A 502 -16.46 21.47 -0.16
N LEU A 503 -17.70 21.51 0.33
CA LEU A 503 -18.35 20.35 0.93
C LEU A 503 -18.98 19.51 -0.20
N LEU A 504 -18.26 18.50 -0.70
CA LEU A 504 -18.74 17.67 -1.80
C LEU A 504 -19.85 16.71 -1.34
N GLY A 505 -20.85 16.52 -2.19
CA GLY A 505 -21.91 15.53 -1.97
C GLY A 505 -22.14 14.65 -3.19
N GLY A 506 -22.93 13.60 -3.00
CA GLY A 506 -23.48 12.78 -4.09
C GLY A 506 -22.42 12.31 -5.10
N PRO A 507 -22.64 12.53 -6.42
CA PRO A 507 -21.75 12.04 -7.47
C PRO A 507 -20.31 12.58 -7.42
N GLN A 508 -20.11 13.83 -7.00
CA GLN A 508 -18.78 14.46 -6.96
C GLN A 508 -17.88 13.83 -5.88
N LEU A 509 -18.47 13.54 -4.71
CA LEU A 509 -17.78 12.83 -3.64
C LEU A 509 -17.42 11.40 -4.06
N ALA A 510 -18.37 10.67 -4.65
CA ALA A 510 -18.14 9.30 -5.13
C ALA A 510 -17.02 9.25 -6.18
N MET A 511 -17.00 10.21 -7.11
CA MET A 511 -15.95 10.35 -8.12
C MET A 511 -14.56 10.56 -7.50
N MET A 512 -14.45 11.45 -6.51
CA MET A 512 -13.19 11.73 -5.82
C MET A 512 -12.69 10.52 -5.02
N GLU A 513 -13.59 9.82 -4.32
CA GLU A 513 -13.29 8.58 -3.59
C GLU A 513 -12.85 7.44 -4.52
N HIS A 514 -13.55 7.26 -5.65
CA HIS A 514 -13.23 6.19 -6.59
C HIS A 514 -11.93 6.46 -7.35
N ALA A 515 -11.70 7.68 -7.83
CA ALA A 515 -10.44 8.04 -8.48
C ALA A 515 -9.25 7.77 -7.56
N THR A 516 -9.40 8.10 -6.28
CA THR A 516 -8.39 7.77 -5.26
C THR A 516 -8.25 6.26 -5.06
N ASN A 517 -9.36 5.50 -5.04
CA ASN A 517 -9.32 4.03 -4.93
C ASN A 517 -8.64 3.37 -6.13
N ALA A 518 -8.79 3.92 -7.34
CA ALA A 518 -8.14 3.40 -8.53
C ALA A 518 -6.62 3.30 -8.38
N ASN A 519 -6.03 4.27 -7.67
CA ASN A 519 -4.60 4.35 -7.33
C ASN A 519 -4.22 3.55 -6.07
N THR A 520 -5.18 3.23 -5.21
CA THR A 520 -4.92 2.66 -3.88
C THR A 520 -5.15 1.14 -3.80
N GLY A 521 -6.18 0.63 -4.47
CA GLY A 521 -6.65 -0.74 -4.27
C GLY A 521 -7.20 -0.98 -2.86
N GLY A 522 -7.80 0.05 -2.25
CA GLY A 522 -8.11 0.11 -0.82
C GLY A 522 -9.40 -0.59 -0.38
N PHE A 523 -10.25 -1.02 -1.33
CA PHE A 523 -11.42 -1.87 -1.13
C PHE A 523 -12.05 -2.23 -2.48
#